data_AF-A0A534B5Q3-F1
#
_entry.id   AF-A0A534B5Q3-F1
#
_cell.length_a   1.000
_cell.length_b   1.000
_cell.length_c   1.000
_cell.angle_alpha   90.00
_cell.angle_beta   90.00
_cell.angle_gamma   90.00
#
_symmetry.space_group_name_H-M   'P 1'
#
loop_
_entity.id
_entity.type
_entity.pdbx_description
1 polymer ?
#
loop_
_entity_poly.entity_id
_entity_poly.type
_entity_poly.pdbx_seq_one_letter_code
_entity_poly.pdbx_strand_id
1 'polypeptide(L)'
;MTPADWQWLKQWRDVVNNREERLPDVGRFNAGQKLLFLVLALCLAGLFLSGFVIWRTYFAFYFPIPVIRLAALVHAVCAFVLITAIIVHIYAGIWVKNSMSAMTRGTVSPGWAWKHHRAWFREVINAARSRPGPN
;
A
#
# COMPACT_ATOMS: atom_id res chain seq x y z
N MET A 1 -11.74 -2.20 -4.18
CA MET A 1 -11.11 -3.53 -4.41
C MET A 1 -11.90 -4.25 -5.48
N THR A 2 -11.24 -4.88 -6.44
CA THR A 2 -11.88 -5.68 -7.50
C THR A 2 -11.96 -7.16 -7.11
N PRO A 3 -12.74 -8.00 -7.80
CA PRO A 3 -12.75 -9.45 -7.56
C PRO A 3 -11.36 -10.10 -7.70
N ALA A 4 -10.55 -9.61 -8.65
CA ALA A 4 -9.16 -10.04 -8.83
C ALA A 4 -8.26 -9.68 -7.63
N ASP A 5 -8.50 -8.54 -6.98
CA ASP A 5 -7.77 -8.17 -5.75
C ASP A 5 -8.06 -9.16 -4.61
N TRP A 6 -9.31 -9.64 -4.50
CA TRP A 6 -9.71 -10.60 -3.48
C TRP A 6 -9.11 -11.99 -3.72
N GLN A 7 -9.03 -12.41 -4.98
CA GLN A 7 -8.36 -13.65 -5.36
C GLN A 7 -6.86 -13.60 -5.06
N TRP A 8 -6.20 -12.47 -5.35
CA TRP A 8 -4.80 -12.25 -5.01
C TRP A 8 -4.55 -12.37 -3.50
N LEU A 9 -5.42 -11.79 -2.67
CA LEU A 9 -5.32 -11.91 -1.20
C LEU A 9 -5.52 -13.35 -0.72
N LYS A 10 -6.41 -14.12 -1.33
CA LYS A 10 -6.59 -15.55 -1.01
C LYS A 10 -5.35 -16.39 -1.35
N GLN A 11 -4.59 -15.99 -2.35
CA GLN A 11 -3.37 -16.67 -2.81
C GLN A 11 -2.08 -16.09 -2.21
N TRP A 12 -2.15 -15.44 -1.04
CA TRP A 12 -0.98 -14.81 -0.40
C TRP A 12 0.21 -15.77 -0.21
N ARG A 13 -0.04 -17.07 0.01
CA ARG A 13 1.02 -18.09 0.10
C ARG A 13 1.79 -18.27 -1.22
N ASP A 14 1.11 -18.19 -2.35
CA ASP A 14 1.75 -18.29 -3.66
C ASP A 14 2.57 -17.03 -3.97
N VAL A 15 2.10 -15.85 -3.51
CA VAL A 15 2.87 -14.59 -3.57
C VAL A 15 4.17 -14.72 -2.79
N VAL A 16 4.11 -15.11 -1.52
CA VAL A 16 5.30 -15.24 -0.65
C VAL A 16 6.29 -16.29 -1.17
N ASN A 17 5.79 -17.35 -1.81
CA ASN A 17 6.62 -18.40 -2.42
C ASN A 17 7.09 -18.09 -3.85
N ASN A 18 6.94 -16.86 -4.34
CA ASN A 18 7.33 -16.45 -5.70
C ASN A 18 6.66 -17.27 -6.84
N ARG A 19 5.48 -17.84 -6.60
CA ARG A 19 4.71 -18.59 -7.60
C ARG A 19 3.81 -17.65 -8.41
N GLU A 20 4.42 -16.65 -9.05
CA GLU A 20 3.72 -15.54 -9.71
C GLU A 20 2.89 -15.98 -10.92
N GLU A 21 3.20 -17.12 -11.52
CA GLU A 21 2.48 -17.73 -12.65
C GLU A 21 1.05 -18.20 -12.32
N ARG A 22 0.72 -18.37 -11.03
CA ARG A 22 -0.61 -18.77 -10.55
C ARG A 22 -1.48 -17.59 -10.10
N LEU A 23 -0.92 -16.38 -10.14
CA LEU A 23 -1.60 -15.16 -9.69
C LEU A 23 -2.49 -14.58 -10.80
N PRO A 24 -3.63 -13.96 -10.43
CA PRO A 24 -4.46 -13.24 -11.39
C PRO A 24 -3.69 -12.05 -11.99
N ASP A 25 -4.07 -11.65 -13.20
CA ASP A 25 -3.46 -10.51 -13.90
C ASP A 25 -3.55 -9.24 -13.03
N VAL A 26 -2.37 -8.74 -12.61
CA VAL A 26 -2.25 -7.60 -11.69
C VAL A 26 -2.26 -6.28 -12.46
N GLY A 27 -3.12 -5.35 -12.05
CA GLY A 27 -3.18 -3.96 -12.55
C GLY A 27 -2.01 -3.09 -12.07
N ARG A 28 -2.11 -1.76 -12.15
CA ARG A 28 -1.01 -0.84 -11.78
C ARG A 28 -0.55 -0.99 -10.32
N PHE A 29 -1.48 -1.33 -9.42
CA PHE A 29 -1.18 -1.64 -8.02
C PHE A 29 -1.73 -3.03 -7.68
N ASN A 30 -0.94 -3.83 -6.97
CA ASN A 30 -1.40 -5.13 -6.47
C ASN A 30 -2.30 -4.97 -5.24
N ALA A 31 -3.00 -6.05 -4.86
CA ALA A 31 -3.94 -6.00 -3.74
C ALA A 31 -3.24 -5.74 -2.40
N GLY A 32 -2.01 -6.24 -2.21
CA GLY A 32 -1.19 -5.98 -1.02
C GLY A 32 -0.81 -4.50 -0.88
N GLN A 33 -0.41 -3.84 -1.97
CA GLN A 33 -0.11 -2.41 -2.01
C GLN A 33 -1.34 -1.56 -1.71
N LYS A 34 -2.51 -1.93 -2.26
CA LYS A 34 -3.79 -1.25 -1.96
C LYS A 34 -4.18 -1.42 -0.49
N LEU A 35 -4.04 -2.63 0.05
CA LEU A 35 -4.33 -2.89 1.46
C LEU A 35 -3.37 -2.12 2.38
N LEU A 36 -2.08 -2.16 2.07
CA LEU A 36 -1.06 -1.42 2.81
C LEU A 36 -1.36 0.08 2.81
N PHE A 37 -1.71 0.65 1.64
CA PHE A 37 -2.13 2.05 1.56
C PHE A 37 -3.32 2.36 2.47
N LEU A 38 -4.36 1.51 2.44
CA LEU A 38 -5.54 1.69 3.28
C LEU A 38 -5.18 1.60 4.77
N VAL A 39 -4.38 0.62 5.18
CA VAL A 39 -3.93 0.45 6.56
C VAL A 39 -3.13 1.66 7.03
N LEU A 40 -2.17 2.12 6.23
CA LEU A 40 -1.36 3.30 6.56
C LEU A 40 -2.23 4.55 6.68
N ALA A 41 -3.16 4.78 5.75
CA ALA A 41 -4.07 5.93 5.77
C ALA A 41 -4.97 5.94 7.01
N LEU A 42 -5.57 4.79 7.36
CA LEU A 42 -6.42 4.66 8.55
C LEU A 42 -5.62 4.83 9.84
N CYS A 43 -4.41 4.25 9.93
CA CYS A 43 -3.55 4.40 11.10
C CYS A 43 -3.06 5.84 11.27
N LEU A 44 -2.71 6.54 10.18
CA LEU A 44 -2.35 7.96 10.21
C LEU A 44 -3.51 8.84 10.69
N ALA A 45 -4.73 8.60 10.19
CA ALA A 45 -5.92 9.29 10.68
C ALA A 45 -6.17 9.00 12.16
N GLY A 46 -6.07 7.73 12.57
CA GLY A 46 -6.19 7.32 13.97
C GLY A 46 -5.15 7.97 14.87
N LEU A 47 -3.88 8.01 14.46
CA LEU A 47 -2.79 8.69 15.16
C LEU A 47 -3.02 10.19 15.28
N PHE A 48 -3.48 10.83 14.21
CA PHE A 48 -3.76 12.26 14.21
C PHE A 48 -4.89 12.60 15.19
N LEU A 49 -6.02 11.90 15.10
CA LEU A 49 -7.19 12.15 15.96
C LEU A 49 -6.89 11.82 17.43
N SER A 50 -6.30 10.66 17.69
CA SER A 50 -5.93 10.27 19.07
C SER A 50 -4.81 11.15 19.63
N GLY A 51 -3.83 11.51 18.81
CA GLY A 51 -2.72 12.40 19.15
C GLY A 51 -3.22 13.80 19.54
N PHE A 52 -4.19 14.32 18.79
CA PHE A 52 -4.88 15.57 19.11
C PHE A 52 -5.54 15.50 20.50
N VAL A 53 -6.29 14.43 20.79
CA VAL A 53 -6.96 14.24 22.08
C VAL A 53 -5.98 14.12 23.26
N ILE A 54 -4.87 13.40 23.11
CA ILE A 54 -3.90 13.19 24.20
C ILE A 54 -2.89 14.34 24.35
N TRP A 55 -2.94 15.36 23.51
CA TRP A 55 -1.99 16.46 23.55
C TRP A 55 -2.19 17.32 24.80
N ARG A 56 -1.37 17.06 25.82
CA ARG A 56 -1.52 17.63 27.17
C ARG A 56 -1.50 19.15 27.22
N THR A 57 -0.60 19.79 26.48
CA THR A 57 -0.40 21.24 26.54
C THR A 57 -1.58 22.04 25.99
N TYR A 58 -2.26 21.53 24.96
CA TYR A 58 -3.23 22.34 24.21
C TYR A 58 -4.66 21.79 24.21
N PHE A 59 -4.85 20.47 24.26
CA PHE A 59 -6.17 19.89 23.95
C PHE A 59 -6.70 18.91 24.99
N ALA A 60 -5.82 18.19 25.71
CA ALA A 60 -6.26 17.10 26.58
C ALA A 60 -7.23 17.54 27.69
N PHE A 61 -7.12 18.78 28.16
CA PHE A 61 -7.99 19.32 29.21
C PHE A 61 -9.44 19.58 28.77
N TYR A 62 -9.72 19.58 27.46
CA TYR A 62 -11.10 19.65 26.93
C TYR A 62 -11.81 18.29 26.92
N PHE A 63 -11.10 17.20 27.20
CA PHE A 63 -11.64 15.84 27.11
C PHE A 63 -11.75 15.17 28.49
N PRO A 64 -12.81 14.38 28.75
CA PRO A 64 -12.90 13.57 29.96
C PRO A 64 -11.77 12.55 30.07
N ILE A 65 -11.34 12.22 31.29
CA ILE A 65 -10.27 11.24 31.55
C ILE A 65 -10.49 9.88 30.84
N PRO A 66 -11.71 9.30 30.80
CA PRO A 66 -11.94 8.05 30.07
C PRO A 66 -11.62 8.15 28.57
N VAL A 67 -11.93 9.31 27.94
CA VAL A 67 -11.67 9.55 26.52
C VAL A 67 -10.17 9.68 26.26
N ILE A 68 -9.43 10.37 27.12
CA ILE A 68 -7.97 10.48 27.02
C ILE A 68 -7.31 9.10 27.12
N ARG A 69 -7.78 8.23 28.03
CA ARG A 69 -7.27 6.87 28.18
C ARG A 69 -7.53 6.01 26.95
N LEU A 70 -8.74 6.09 26.40
CA LEU A 70 -9.09 5.39 25.16
C LEU A 70 -8.25 5.91 23.98
N ALA A 71 -8.09 7.23 23.87
CA ALA A 71 -7.26 7.83 22.83
C ALA A 71 -5.80 7.38 22.94
N ALA A 72 -5.23 7.31 24.14
CA ALA A 72 -3.88 6.78 24.34
C ALA A 72 -3.73 5.32 23.89
N LEU A 73 -4.72 4.47 24.19
CA LEU A 73 -4.75 3.07 23.72
C LEU A 73 -4.83 3.00 22.20
N VAL A 74 -5.75 3.75 21.58
CA VAL A 74 -5.89 3.82 20.12
C VAL A 74 -4.60 4.32 19.48
N HIS A 75 -3.98 5.35 20.04
CA HIS A 75 -2.71 5.89 19.55
C HIS A 75 -1.61 4.84 19.56
N ALA A 76 -1.46 4.11 20.68
CA ALA A 76 -0.45 3.07 20.81
C ALA A 76 -0.67 1.92 19.81
N VAL A 77 -1.92 1.47 19.63
CA VAL A 77 -2.26 0.42 18.66
C VAL A 77 -2.01 0.89 17.23
N CYS A 78 -2.46 2.10 16.86
CA CYS A 78 -2.22 2.67 15.53
C CYS A 78 -0.72 2.86 15.27
N ALA A 79 0.05 3.34 16.25
CA ALA A 79 1.50 3.48 16.14
C ALA A 79 2.18 2.12 15.89
N PHE A 80 1.82 1.10 16.68
CA PHE A 80 2.36 -0.24 16.52
C PHE A 80 2.07 -0.81 15.13
N VAL A 81 0.81 -0.78 14.69
CA VAL A 81 0.40 -1.26 13.37
C VAL A 81 1.10 -0.49 12.24
N LEU A 82 1.21 0.83 12.35
CA LEU A 82 1.88 1.67 11.35
C LEU A 82 3.36 1.31 11.24
N ILE A 83 4.06 1.15 12.36
CA ILE A 83 5.49 0.76 12.40
C ILE A 83 5.67 -0.61 11.74
N THR A 84 4.88 -1.61 12.12
CA THR A 84 4.94 -2.95 11.49
C THR A 84 4.66 -2.87 9.99
N ALA A 85 3.65 -2.11 9.57
CA ALA A 85 3.30 -1.92 8.16
C ALA A 85 4.44 -1.27 7.37
N ILE A 86 5.12 -0.27 7.94
CA ILE A 86 6.28 0.38 7.31
C ILE A 86 7.45 -0.61 7.16
N ILE A 87 7.73 -1.44 8.18
CA ILE A 87 8.77 -2.48 8.09
C ILE A 87 8.47 -3.43 6.92
N VAL A 88 7.23 -3.94 6.84
CA VAL A 88 6.80 -4.82 5.74
C VAL A 88 6.88 -4.10 4.39
N HIS A 89 6.52 -2.83 4.32
CA HIS A 89 6.61 -2.01 3.11
C HIS A 89 8.04 -1.90 2.59
N ILE A 90 8.97 -1.54 3.47
CA ILE A 90 10.40 -1.41 3.14
C ILE A 90 10.95 -2.76 2.67
N TYR A 91 10.65 -3.84 3.41
CA TYR A 91 11.05 -5.19 3.03
C TYR A 91 10.54 -5.56 1.63
N ALA A 92 9.26 -5.33 1.35
CA ALA A 92 8.68 -5.60 0.03
C ALA A 92 9.34 -4.76 -1.08
N GLY A 93 9.67 -3.50 -0.82
CA GLY A 93 10.36 -2.62 -1.75
C GLY A 93 11.78 -3.08 -2.11
N ILE A 94 12.47 -3.73 -1.17
CA ILE A 94 13.80 -4.32 -1.37
C ILE A 94 13.71 -5.70 -2.05
N TRP A 95 12.71 -6.50 -1.66
CA TRP A 95 12.52 -7.86 -2.17
C TRP A 95 12.16 -7.89 -3.66
N VAL A 96 11.27 -6.98 -4.09
CA VAL A 96 10.92 -6.83 -5.51
C VAL A 96 12.03 -6.04 -6.21
N LYS A 97 12.90 -6.75 -6.92
CA LYS A 97 14.03 -6.14 -7.64
C LYS A 97 13.54 -5.02 -8.57
N ASN A 98 14.31 -3.93 -8.62
CA ASN A 98 14.05 -2.70 -9.38
C ASN A 98 12.86 -1.84 -8.91
N SER A 99 12.10 -2.23 -7.88
CA SER A 99 11.02 -1.39 -7.33
C SER A 99 11.52 -0.07 -6.75
N MET A 100 12.71 -0.05 -6.13
CA MET A 100 13.32 1.19 -5.64
C MET A 100 13.67 2.17 -6.77
N SER A 101 14.15 1.66 -7.91
CA SER A 101 14.42 2.47 -9.10
C SER A 101 13.12 3.07 -9.65
N ALA A 102 12.03 2.29 -9.66
CA ALA A 102 10.71 2.77 -10.03
C ALA A 102 10.24 3.95 -9.18
N MET A 103 10.47 3.88 -7.86
CA MET A 103 10.04 4.91 -6.91
C MET A 103 10.90 6.19 -6.99
N THR A 104 12.21 6.04 -7.21
CA THR A 104 13.17 7.14 -7.20
C THR A 104 13.38 7.81 -8.55
N ARG A 105 13.33 7.03 -9.64
CA ARG A 105 13.54 7.51 -11.02
C ARG A 105 12.24 7.61 -11.81
N GLY A 106 11.15 7.03 -11.33
CA GLY A 106 9.85 7.06 -12.01
C GLY A 106 9.74 6.14 -13.23
N THR A 107 10.76 5.33 -13.53
CA THR A 107 10.79 4.47 -14.72
C THR A 107 10.97 2.99 -14.36
N VAL A 108 10.35 2.11 -15.17
CA VAL A 108 10.41 0.65 -15.01
C VAL A 108 10.77 -0.01 -16.33
N SER A 109 11.48 -1.15 -16.28
CA SER A 109 11.77 -1.90 -17.50
C SER A 109 10.51 -2.63 -18.01
N PRO A 110 10.35 -2.80 -19.34
CA PRO A 110 9.23 -3.54 -19.91
C PRO A 110 9.11 -4.98 -19.36
N GLY A 111 10.23 -5.65 -19.13
CA GLY A 111 10.26 -6.99 -18.54
C GLY A 111 9.75 -7.02 -17.10
N TRP A 112 10.04 -5.98 -16.31
CA TRP A 112 9.49 -5.85 -14.96
C TRP A 112 7.98 -5.59 -14.98
N ALA A 113 7.52 -4.72 -15.88
CA ALA A 113 6.10 -4.41 -16.06
C ALA A 113 5.32 -5.65 -16.50
N TRP A 114 5.87 -6.44 -17.43
CA TRP A 114 5.26 -7.70 -17.86
C TRP A 114 5.17 -8.73 -16.72
N LYS A 115 6.23 -8.84 -15.90
CA LYS A 115 6.33 -9.85 -14.83
C LYS A 115 5.43 -9.54 -13.63
N HIS A 116 5.44 -8.30 -13.14
CA HIS A 116 4.76 -7.94 -11.89
C HIS A 116 3.43 -7.21 -12.08
N HIS A 117 3.19 -6.60 -13.25
CA HIS A 117 2.03 -5.74 -13.53
C HIS A 117 1.46 -6.00 -14.94
N ARG A 118 1.19 -7.27 -15.24
CA ARG A 118 0.85 -7.74 -16.60
C ARG A 118 -0.38 -7.08 -17.21
N ALA A 119 -1.44 -6.83 -16.42
CA ALA A 119 -2.63 -6.14 -16.94
C ALA A 119 -2.32 -4.69 -17.31
N TRP A 120 -1.59 -3.98 -16.45
CA TRP A 120 -1.16 -2.60 -16.70
C TRP A 120 -0.23 -2.50 -17.91
N PHE A 121 0.68 -3.46 -18.09
CA PHE A 121 1.55 -3.50 -19.26
C PHE A 121 0.75 -3.62 -20.58
N ARG A 122 -0.28 -4.49 -20.61
CA ARG A 122 -1.17 -4.61 -21.77
C ARG A 122 -1.94 -3.32 -22.04
N GLU A 123 -2.46 -2.67 -21.00
CA GLU A 123 -3.15 -1.37 -21.12
C GLU A 123 -2.24 -0.31 -21.75
N VAL A 124 -1.00 -0.19 -21.30
CA VAL A 124 -0.04 0.81 -21.81
C VAL A 124 0.33 0.54 -23.27
N ILE A 125 0.59 -0.72 -23.65
CA ILE A 125 0.89 -1.07 -25.05
C ILE A 125 -0.31 -0.80 -25.96
N ASN A 126 -1.51 -1.18 -25.53
CA ASN A 126 -2.71 -0.96 -26.32
C ASN A 126 -3.00 0.54 -26.49
N ALA A 127 -2.80 1.34 -25.43
CA ALA A 127 -2.90 2.79 -25.49
C ALA A 127 -1.85 3.40 -26.44
N ALA A 128 -0.61 2.89 -26.45
CA ALA A 128 0.44 3.34 -27.36
C ALA A 128 0.12 3.05 -28.83
N ARG A 129 -0.46 1.87 -29.13
CA ARG A 129 -0.92 1.52 -30.50
C ARG A 129 -2.09 2.37 -30.98
N SER A 130 -2.89 2.91 -30.07
CA SER A 130 -4.12 3.65 -30.37
C SER A 130 -3.89 5.14 -30.64
N ARG A 131 -2.66 5.66 -30.47
CA ARG A 131 -2.33 7.06 -30.79
C ARG A 131 -2.10 7.23 -32.30
N PRO A 132 -2.86 8.11 -32.99
CA PRO A 132 -2.55 8.48 -34.38
C PRO A 132 -1.17 9.16 -34.43
N GLY A 133 -0.39 8.86 -35.48
CA GLY A 133 0.92 9.51 -35.68
C GLY A 133 0.79 11.03 -35.84
N PRO A 134 1.85 11.80 -35.52
CA PRO A 134 1.82 13.24 -35.74
C PRO A 134 1.68 13.52 -37.24
N ASN A 135 0.70 14.36 -37.59
CA ASN A 135 0.51 14.90 -38.94
C ASN A 135 1.66 15.85 -39.31
#